data_AF-A0A8T4MKD5-F1
#
_entry.id   AF-A0A8T4MKD5-F1
#
_cell.length_a   1.000
_cell.length_b   1.000
_cell.length_c   1.000
_cell.angle_alpha   90.00
_cell.angle_beta   90.00
_cell.angle_gamma   90.00
#
_symmetry.space_group_name_H-M   'P 1'
#
loop_
_entity.id
_entity.type
_entity.pdbx_description
1 polymer ?
#
loop_
_entity_poly.entity_id
_entity_poly.type
_entity_poly.pdbx_seq_one_letter_code
_entity_poly.pdbx_strand_id
1 'polypeptide(L)'
;MFKKKIGKKGAEGLLETIVFLILNMIFFVIMMLFAYNSGTQSFIYEQAYAKQIALLIDNAKPDMVVMVDINELIPIALKKNRAIEKVFVVDEKTNEIKVSLNPTGGYSYKYFSDNSVKFEIKEGNLLITIGKKGVDNEKL
;
A
#
# COMPACT_ATOMS: atom_id res chain seq x y z
N MET A 1 0.26 15.23 -71.09
CA MET A 1 -0.59 14.80 -69.95
C MET A 1 0.22 13.81 -69.10
N PHE A 2 0.95 14.28 -68.08
CA PHE A 2 1.85 13.44 -67.29
C PHE A 2 1.11 12.84 -66.08
N LYS A 3 0.74 11.55 -66.14
CA LYS A 3 0.27 10.80 -64.96
C LYS A 3 1.46 10.38 -64.11
N LYS A 4 1.65 11.06 -62.96
CA LYS A 4 2.62 10.70 -61.92
C LYS A 4 2.16 9.39 -61.24
N LYS A 5 2.76 8.25 -61.62
CA LYS A 5 2.62 6.99 -60.88
C LYS A 5 3.34 7.13 -59.54
N ILE A 6 2.59 7.22 -58.44
CA ILE A 6 3.14 7.04 -57.09
C ILE A 6 3.66 5.60 -57.01
N GLY A 7 4.98 5.43 -56.82
CA GLY A 7 5.61 4.11 -56.74
C GLY A 7 5.19 3.38 -55.47
N LYS A 8 4.56 2.20 -55.62
CA LYS A 8 4.06 1.35 -54.52
C LYS A 8 5.08 1.10 -53.40
N LYS A 9 6.39 1.05 -53.72
CA LYS A 9 7.48 0.79 -52.77
C LYS A 9 7.67 1.86 -51.69
N GLY A 10 7.31 3.13 -51.96
CA GLY A 10 7.43 4.21 -50.96
C GLY A 10 6.27 4.25 -49.97
N ALA A 11 5.09 3.78 -50.36
CA ALA A 11 3.91 3.77 -49.51
C ALA A 11 3.97 2.68 -48.43
N GLU A 12 4.58 1.53 -48.74
CA GLU A 12 4.76 0.42 -47.79
C GLU A 12 5.72 0.80 -46.64
N GLY A 13 6.87 1.41 -46.94
CA GLY A 13 7.80 1.88 -45.89
C GLY A 13 7.28 3.05 -45.05
N LEU A 14 6.46 3.92 -45.64
CA LEU A 14 5.77 4.98 -44.89
C LEU A 14 4.72 4.41 -43.94
N LEU A 15 3.94 3.41 -44.39
CA LEU A 15 2.98 2.72 -43.53
C LEU A 15 3.66 2.02 -42.36
N GLU A 16 4.75 1.29 -42.61
CA GLU A 16 5.51 0.61 -41.56
C GLU A 16 6.04 1.60 -40.52
N THR A 17 6.57 2.75 -40.97
CA THR A 17 7.04 3.82 -40.09
C THR A 17 5.90 4.43 -39.27
N ILE A 18 4.74 4.67 -39.88
CA ILE A 18 3.56 5.21 -39.19
C ILE A 18 3.04 4.22 -38.14
N VAL A 19 2.96 2.93 -38.47
CA VAL A 19 2.53 1.88 -37.53
C VAL A 19 3.52 1.78 -36.36
N PHE A 20 4.83 1.81 -36.63
CA PHE A 20 5.85 1.81 -35.59
C PHE A 20 5.73 3.02 -34.67
N LEU A 21 5.49 4.22 -35.23
CA LEU A 21 5.31 5.44 -34.46
C LEU A 21 4.08 5.37 -33.55
N ILE A 22 2.95 4.89 -34.08
CA ILE A 22 1.71 4.73 -33.30
C ILE A 22 1.91 3.73 -32.17
N LEU A 23 2.57 2.60 -32.43
CA LEU A 23 2.83 1.58 -31.41
C LEU A 23 3.71 2.12 -30.28
N ASN A 24 4.77 2.85 -30.61
CA ASN A 24 5.62 3.50 -29.61
C ASN A 24 4.86 4.55 -28.81
N MET A 25 4.00 5.34 -29.47
CA MET A 25 3.18 6.34 -28.78
C MET A 25 2.24 5.69 -27.77
N ILE A 26 1.57 4.59 -28.14
CA ILE A 26 0.73 3.82 -27.21
C ILE A 26 1.58 3.27 -26.06
N PHE A 27 2.76 2.71 -26.35
CA PHE A 27 3.68 2.20 -25.34
C PHE A 27 4.08 3.29 -24.33
N PHE A 28 4.42 4.50 -24.80
CA PHE A 28 4.75 5.63 -23.92
C PHE A 28 3.57 6.10 -23.08
N VAL A 29 2.35 6.12 -23.63
CA VAL A 29 1.14 6.45 -22.86
C VAL A 29 0.90 5.43 -21.75
N ILE A 30 1.00 4.14 -22.06
CA ILE A 30 0.85 3.07 -21.07
C ILE A 30 1.93 3.19 -19.99
N MET A 31 3.19 3.42 -20.37
CA MET A 31 4.30 3.65 -19.44
C MET A 31 4.05 4.86 -18.54
N MET A 32 3.55 5.97 -19.08
CA MET A 32 3.28 7.18 -18.30
C MET A 32 2.13 6.97 -17.30
N LEU A 33 1.05 6.29 -17.73
CA LEU A 33 -0.05 5.90 -16.84
C LEU A 33 0.43 4.96 -15.74
N PHE A 34 1.26 3.97 -16.08
CA PHE A 34 1.85 3.06 -15.11
C PHE A 34 2.75 3.79 -14.11
N ALA A 35 3.64 4.68 -14.58
CA ALA A 35 4.52 5.48 -13.73
C ALA A 35 3.69 6.36 -12.76
N TYR A 36 2.65 7.03 -13.26
CA TYR A 36 1.75 7.82 -12.43
C TYR A 36 1.06 6.97 -11.34
N ASN A 37 0.59 5.77 -11.69
CA ASN A 37 -0.09 4.86 -10.75
C ASN A 37 0.89 4.21 -9.76
N SER A 38 2.12 3.90 -10.19
CA SER A 38 3.17 3.30 -9.36
C SER A 38 3.66 4.25 -8.26
N GLY A 39 3.40 5.56 -8.38
CA GLY A 39 3.70 6.56 -7.36
C GLY A 39 2.86 6.44 -6.08
N THR A 40 1.85 5.56 -6.04
CA THR A 40 1.04 5.30 -4.83
C THR A 40 1.74 4.31 -3.89
N GLN A 41 2.96 4.67 -3.44
CA GLN A 41 3.75 3.89 -2.48
C GLN A 41 2.97 3.54 -1.19
N SER A 42 1.93 4.32 -0.87
CA SER A 42 1.00 4.05 0.22
C SER A 42 0.47 2.62 0.23
N PHE A 43 0.16 2.02 -0.92
CA PHE A 43 -0.37 0.65 -0.95
C PHE A 43 0.69 -0.38 -0.52
N ILE A 44 1.94 -0.21 -0.97
CA ILE A 44 3.05 -1.10 -0.59
C ILE A 44 3.32 -0.98 0.90
N TYR A 45 3.34 0.24 1.44
CA TYR A 45 3.50 0.47 2.87
C TYR A 45 2.33 -0.11 3.68
N GLU A 46 1.08 0.12 3.27
CA GLU A 46 -0.10 -0.46 3.93
C GLU A 46 0.01 -1.98 4.01
N GLN A 47 0.37 -2.64 2.90
CA GLN A 47 0.52 -4.09 2.87
C GLN A 47 1.70 -4.59 3.71
N ALA A 48 2.86 -3.94 3.61
CA ALA A 48 4.06 -4.34 4.33
C ALA A 48 3.86 -4.23 5.85
N TYR A 49 3.37 -3.08 6.32
CA TYR A 49 3.12 -2.85 7.74
C TYR A 49 2.00 -3.75 8.28
N ALA A 50 0.90 -3.96 7.54
CA ALA A 50 -0.17 -4.85 7.99
C ALA A 50 0.32 -6.28 8.22
N LYS A 51 1.12 -6.82 7.29
CA LYS A 51 1.72 -8.16 7.42
C LYS A 51 2.74 -8.23 8.54
N GLN A 52 3.61 -7.23 8.63
CA GLN A 52 4.65 -7.19 9.66
C GLN A 52 4.02 -7.15 11.05
N ILE A 53 3.05 -6.27 11.30
CA ILE A 53 2.36 -6.15 12.59
C ILE A 53 1.61 -7.45 12.92
N ALA A 54 0.92 -8.06 11.94
CA ALA A 54 0.24 -9.33 12.16
C ALA A 54 1.20 -10.46 12.55
N LEU A 55 2.33 -10.58 11.85
CA LEU A 55 3.37 -11.55 12.20
C LEU A 55 3.98 -11.26 13.57
N LEU A 56 4.16 -9.99 13.93
CA LEU A 56 4.65 -9.61 15.25
C LEU A 56 3.67 -10.06 16.35
N ILE A 57 2.36 -9.90 16.14
CA ILE A 57 1.34 -10.37 17.09
C ILE A 57 1.30 -11.90 17.17
N ASP A 58 1.42 -12.58 16.04
CA ASP A 58 1.42 -14.05 15.98
C ASP A 58 2.63 -14.67 16.70
N ASN A 59 3.79 -14.00 16.65
CA ASN A 59 4.99 -14.45 17.32
C ASN A 59 5.17 -13.88 18.74
N ALA A 60 4.34 -12.90 19.13
CA ALA A 60 4.45 -12.24 20.43
C ALA A 60 4.00 -13.17 21.56
N LYS A 61 4.77 -13.16 22.65
CA LYS A 61 4.33 -13.72 23.92
C LYS A 61 3.32 -12.77 24.57
N PRO A 62 2.40 -13.29 25.40
CA PRO A 62 1.57 -12.42 26.23
C PRO A 62 2.43 -11.54 27.13
N ASP A 63 1.95 -10.34 27.41
CA ASP A 63 2.60 -9.27 28.19
C ASP A 63 3.85 -8.69 27.52
N MET A 64 3.99 -8.90 26.20
CA MET A 64 5.05 -8.28 25.39
C MET A 64 4.59 -6.93 24.84
N VAL A 65 5.51 -5.96 24.85
CA VAL A 65 5.35 -4.66 24.18
C VAL A 65 6.32 -4.62 23.01
N VAL A 66 5.78 -4.44 21.80
CA VAL A 66 6.56 -4.31 20.57
C VAL A 66 6.52 -2.86 20.12
N MET A 67 7.68 -2.30 19.81
CA MET A 67 7.82 -0.94 19.29
C MET A 67 8.15 -1.00 17.81
N VAL A 68 7.37 -0.29 16.99
CA VAL A 68 7.57 -0.20 15.54
C VAL A 68 7.76 1.26 15.17
N ASP A 69 8.85 1.56 14.48
CA ASP A 69 9.09 2.91 13.93
C ASP A 69 8.11 3.18 12.77
N ILE A 70 7.34 4.26 12.91
CA ILE A 70 6.37 4.73 11.89
C ILE A 70 6.70 6.12 11.37
N ASN A 71 7.90 6.64 11.62
CA ASN A 71 8.33 7.99 11.21
C ASN A 71 8.19 8.20 9.70
N GLU A 72 8.42 7.16 8.89
CA GLU A 72 8.25 7.22 7.44
C GLU A 72 6.78 7.34 7.01
N LEU A 73 5.84 6.82 7.82
CA LEU A 73 4.40 6.81 7.51
C LEU A 73 3.70 8.12 7.88
N ILE A 74 4.19 8.82 8.89
CA ILE A 74 3.67 10.11 9.36
C ILE A 74 3.55 11.14 8.21
N PRO A 75 4.60 11.47 7.46
CA PRO A 75 4.50 12.45 6.38
C PRO A 75 3.57 11.99 5.25
N ILE A 76 3.48 10.68 5.00
CA ILE A 76 2.62 10.09 3.97
C ILE A 76 1.15 10.22 4.38
N ALA A 77 0.80 9.90 5.62
CA ALA A 77 -0.55 10.02 6.15
C ALA A 77 -1.01 11.49 6.22
N LEU A 78 -0.12 12.40 6.64
CA LEU A 78 -0.39 13.84 6.68
C LEU A 78 -0.63 14.42 5.28
N LYS A 79 0.19 14.04 4.29
CA LYS A 79 0.00 14.45 2.88
C LYS A 79 -1.35 13.99 2.31
N LYS A 80 -1.93 12.94 2.87
CA LYS A 80 -3.21 12.33 2.47
C LYS A 80 -4.37 12.71 3.38
N ASN A 81 -4.15 13.66 4.30
CA ASN A 81 -5.13 14.20 5.23
C ASN A 81 -5.79 13.12 6.12
N ARG A 82 -5.00 12.11 6.52
CA ARG A 82 -5.43 11.03 7.41
C ARG A 82 -4.78 11.19 8.78
N ALA A 83 -5.60 11.17 9.83
CA ALA A 83 -5.13 11.15 11.20
C ALA A 83 -4.34 9.86 11.48
N ILE A 84 -3.16 10.00 12.08
CA ILE A 84 -2.20 8.91 12.34
C ILE A 84 -2.83 7.84 13.24
N GLU A 85 -3.64 8.24 14.22
CA GLU A 85 -4.41 7.35 15.10
C GLU A 85 -5.37 6.41 14.35
N LYS A 86 -5.84 6.81 13.17
CA LYS A 86 -6.76 6.02 12.34
C LYS A 86 -6.02 5.19 11.28
N VAL A 87 -4.69 5.23 11.27
CA VAL A 87 -3.89 4.46 10.30
C VAL A 87 -3.91 2.99 10.66
N PHE A 88 -3.81 2.65 11.94
CA PHE A 88 -3.76 1.28 12.43
C PHE A 88 -5.04 0.96 13.19
N VAL A 89 -5.78 -0.04 12.74
CA VAL A 89 -7.02 -0.50 13.38
C VAL A 89 -6.96 -2.01 13.57
N VAL A 90 -7.25 -2.48 14.78
CA VAL A 90 -7.43 -3.91 15.07
C VAL A 90 -8.91 -4.21 15.14
N ASP A 91 -9.32 -5.27 14.45
CA ASP A 91 -10.61 -5.93 14.68
C ASP A 91 -10.36 -7.21 15.49
N GLU A 92 -10.68 -7.17 16.78
CA GLU A 92 -10.54 -8.32 17.70
C GLU A 92 -11.62 -9.41 17.48
N LYS A 93 -12.67 -9.14 16.68
CA LYS A 93 -13.71 -10.12 16.36
C LYS A 93 -13.28 -11.03 15.22
N THR A 94 -12.61 -10.47 14.22
CA THR A 94 -12.12 -11.20 13.05
C THR A 94 -10.63 -11.54 13.12
N ASN A 95 -9.95 -11.09 14.19
CA ASN A 95 -8.49 -11.13 14.35
C ASN A 95 -7.79 -10.54 13.11
N GLU A 96 -8.17 -9.33 12.73
CA GLU A 96 -7.62 -8.62 11.57
C GLU A 96 -6.97 -7.30 11.95
N ILE A 97 -5.89 -6.96 11.27
CA ILE A 97 -5.26 -5.63 11.35
C ILE A 97 -5.46 -4.96 10.02
N LYS A 98 -5.99 -3.74 10.08
CA LYS A 98 -6.14 -2.86 8.95
C LYS A 98 -5.15 -1.71 9.06
N VAL A 99 -4.31 -1.57 8.04
CA VAL A 99 -3.42 -0.42 7.87
C VAL A 99 -3.92 0.42 6.71
N SER A 100 -4.14 1.71 6.94
CA SER A 100 -4.76 2.60 5.97
C SER A 100 -4.15 3.99 6.04
N LEU A 101 -3.38 4.36 5.02
CA LEU A 101 -2.75 5.67 4.88
C LEU A 101 -3.65 6.64 4.10
N ASN A 102 -4.63 6.14 3.35
CA ASN A 102 -5.62 6.93 2.61
C ASN A 102 -7.04 6.79 3.16
N PRO A 103 -7.90 7.81 3.05
CA PRO A 103 -9.31 7.72 3.48
C PRO A 103 -10.10 6.63 2.76
N THR A 104 -9.83 6.43 1.47
CA THR A 104 -10.60 5.59 0.55
C THR A 104 -10.00 4.20 0.32
N GLY A 105 -9.04 3.76 1.14
CA GLY A 105 -8.33 2.51 0.95
C GLY A 105 -7.75 1.90 2.23
N GLY A 106 -6.82 0.98 2.07
CA GLY A 106 -6.16 0.27 3.16
C GLY A 106 -6.01 -1.21 2.86
N TYR A 107 -5.07 -1.84 3.55
CA TYR A 107 -4.82 -3.27 3.47
C TYR A 107 -5.16 -3.91 4.81
N SER A 108 -5.89 -5.02 4.76
CA SER A 108 -6.21 -5.83 5.93
C SER A 108 -5.45 -7.15 5.88
N TYR A 109 -4.95 -7.60 7.03
CA TYR A 109 -4.29 -8.89 7.17
C TYR A 109 -4.73 -9.58 8.46
N LYS A 110 -4.96 -10.89 8.38
CA LYS A 110 -5.38 -11.72 9.52
C LYS A 110 -4.19 -12.14 10.37
N TYR A 111 -4.36 -12.11 11.67
CA TYR A 111 -3.50 -12.77 12.65
C TYR A 111 -4.26 -13.94 13.28
N PHE A 112 -3.52 -14.94 13.77
CA PHE A 112 -4.06 -16.18 14.32
C PHE A 112 -4.04 -16.22 15.84
N SER A 113 -3.22 -15.37 16.47
CA SER A 113 -3.10 -15.31 17.92
C SER A 113 -4.40 -14.91 18.61
N ASP A 114 -4.75 -15.62 19.69
CA ASP A 114 -5.88 -15.31 20.56
C ASP A 114 -5.55 -14.26 21.64
N ASN A 115 -4.50 -13.46 21.45
CA ASN A 115 -4.11 -12.41 22.39
C ASN A 115 -4.94 -11.12 22.19
N SER A 116 -5.13 -10.34 23.26
CA SER A 116 -5.67 -8.97 23.15
C SER A 116 -4.57 -8.03 22.64
N VAL A 117 -4.92 -7.10 21.75
CA VAL A 117 -3.94 -6.22 21.10
C VAL A 117 -4.37 -4.78 21.28
N LYS A 118 -3.51 -3.96 21.90
CA LYS A 118 -3.70 -2.52 22.02
C LYS A 118 -2.62 -1.77 21.25
N PHE A 119 -3.01 -0.71 20.55
CA PHE A 119 -2.10 0.17 19.83
C PHE A 119 -2.07 1.54 20.49
N GLU A 120 -0.86 2.02 20.79
CA GLU A 120 -0.60 3.39 21.25
C GLU A 120 0.48 4.02 20.38
N ILE A 121 0.39 5.33 20.14
CA ILE A 121 1.39 6.05 19.35
C ILE A 121 2.13 7.00 20.28
N LYS A 122 3.45 6.83 20.43
CA LYS A 122 4.31 7.70 21.24
C LYS A 122 5.56 8.04 20.46
N GLU A 123 5.86 9.34 20.37
CA GLU A 123 7.13 9.87 19.85
C GLU A 123 7.53 9.31 18.46
N GLY A 124 6.57 9.15 17.55
CA GLY A 124 6.84 8.63 16.21
C GLY A 124 6.93 7.10 16.09
N ASN A 125 6.68 6.39 17.19
CA ASN A 125 6.61 4.93 17.24
C ASN A 125 5.19 4.45 17.51
N LEU A 126 4.84 3.30 16.90
CA LEU A 126 3.67 2.51 17.23
C LEU A 126 4.05 1.49 18.29
N LEU A 127 3.47 1.61 19.49
CA LEU A 127 3.56 0.63 20.55
C LEU A 127 2.39 -0.34 20.41
N ILE A 128 2.73 -1.62 20.35
CA ILE A 128 1.80 -2.73 20.28
C ILE A 128 1.92 -3.48 21.59
N THR A 129 0.88 -3.41 22.41
CA THR A 129 0.79 -4.13 23.69
C THR A 129 -0.05 -5.39 23.49
N ILE A 130 0.56 -6.56 23.71
CA ILE A 130 -0.07 -7.86 23.55
C ILE A 130 -0.45 -8.38 24.95
N GLY A 131 -1.74 -8.44 25.26
CA GLY A 131 -2.27 -8.96 26.53
C GLY A 131 -2.88 -10.35 26.39
N LYS A 132 -3.11 -11.04 27.52
CA LYS A 132 -3.89 -12.30 27.53
C LYS A 132 -5.38 -12.00 27.38
N LYS A 133 -6.03 -12.62 26.38
CA LYS A 133 -7.49 -12.59 26.25
C LYS A 133 -8.08 -13.46 27.35
N GLY A 134 -8.65 -12.82 28.38
CA GLY A 134 -9.27 -13.51 29.52
C GLY A 134 -8.67 -13.21 30.91
N VAL A 135 -7.77 -12.23 31.05
CA VAL A 135 -7.43 -11.65 32.36
C VAL A 135 -7.91 -10.21 32.38
N ASP A 136 -9.10 -10.04 32.95
CA ASP A 136 -9.69 -8.86 33.56
C ASP A 136 -9.31 -7.47 33.01
N ASN A 137 -10.31 -6.83 32.42
CA ASN A 137 -10.46 -5.37 32.40
C ASN A 137 -10.72 -4.83 33.83
N GLU A 138 -9.86 -5.19 34.78
CA GLU A 138 -9.88 -4.62 36.12
C GLU A 138 -8.45 -4.32 36.54
N LYS A 139 -8.09 -3.05 36.32
CA LYS A 139 -6.91 -2.35 36.85
C LYS A 139 -5.57 -2.79 36.25
N LEU A 140 -5.02 -1.89 35.43
CA LEU A 140 -3.76 -1.21 35.71
C LEU A 140 -3.73 0.10 34.92
#